data_AF-A0A977L8G9-F1
#
_entry.id   AF-A0A977L8G9-F1
#
_cell.length_a   1.000
_cell.length_b   1.000
_cell.length_c   1.000
_cell.angle_alpha   90.00
_cell.angle_beta   90.00
_cell.angle_gamma   90.00
#
_symmetry.space_group_name_H-M   'P 1'
#
loop_
_entity.id
_entity.type
_entity.pdbx_description
1 polymer ?
#
loop_
_entity_poly.entity_id
_entity_poly.type
_entity_poly.pdbx_seq_one_letter_code
_entity_poly.pdbx_strand_id
1 'polypeptide(L)'
;MDIITEHEAKDKILKFLVDNREKGVPISSYRIWEQVYPDQKQQILYAVLKTLLYKDIVTSHIRSDEIRNFEVFFEATDLTEMFLNQGGFTKEFEEQQKERNEQVHIDQLNKRVLLAEVKIKEFEKSTGRKLIIWSFVLAVLSFLISVASILNGLRESASPSPSPKSFALPGDSLKQRIELFEKRLRTLEQSKNQDTTSTN
;
A
#
# COMPACT_ATOMS: atom_id res chain seq x y z
N MET A 1 -34.60 17.05 -1.22
CA MET A 1 -34.18 16.80 -2.62
C MET A 1 -33.00 15.87 -2.53
N ASP A 2 -33.18 14.61 -2.85
CA ASP A 2 -32.07 13.65 -2.87
C ASP A 2 -31.11 14.04 -3.98
N ILE A 3 -29.84 14.20 -3.63
CA ILE A 3 -28.78 14.44 -4.60
C ILE A 3 -28.53 13.10 -5.28
N ILE A 4 -29.20 12.87 -6.41
CA ILE A 4 -28.97 11.68 -7.23
C ILE A 4 -27.52 11.76 -7.72
N THR A 5 -26.75 10.71 -7.48
CA THR A 5 -25.38 10.64 -7.98
C THR A 5 -25.38 10.37 -9.49
N GLU A 6 -24.36 10.85 -10.19
CA GLU A 6 -24.31 10.78 -11.65
C GLU A 6 -24.41 9.33 -12.19
N HIS A 7 -23.79 8.35 -11.53
CA HIS A 7 -23.80 6.95 -11.95
C HIS A 7 -25.17 6.30 -11.75
N GLU A 8 -25.82 6.50 -10.61
CA GLU A 8 -27.19 6.06 -10.36
C GLU A 8 -28.17 6.69 -11.34
N ALA A 9 -27.95 7.97 -11.69
CA ALA A 9 -28.76 8.67 -12.68
C ALA A 9 -28.70 7.99 -14.05
N LYS A 10 -27.49 7.64 -14.49
CA LYS A 10 -27.29 6.94 -15.76
C LYS A 10 -27.94 5.57 -15.73
N ASP A 11 -27.77 4.79 -14.66
CA ASP A 11 -28.38 3.47 -14.57
C ASP A 11 -29.90 3.53 -14.63
N LYS A 12 -30.52 4.51 -13.95
CA LYS A 12 -31.98 4.71 -14.02
C LYS A 12 -32.43 5.12 -15.42
N ILE A 13 -31.68 5.97 -16.11
CA ILE A 13 -31.96 6.35 -17.51
C ILE A 13 -31.85 5.13 -18.42
N LEU A 14 -30.77 4.35 -18.33
CA LEU A 14 -30.58 3.16 -19.14
C LEU A 14 -31.71 2.15 -18.89
N LYS A 15 -32.10 1.96 -17.63
CA LYS A 15 -33.21 1.06 -17.27
C LYS A 15 -34.51 1.53 -17.90
N PHE A 16 -34.80 2.83 -17.83
CA PHE A 16 -35.95 3.41 -18.50
C PHE A 16 -35.93 3.17 -20.01
N LEU A 17 -34.78 3.30 -20.67
CA LEU A 17 -34.65 3.02 -22.11
C LEU A 17 -34.90 1.55 -22.44
N VAL A 18 -34.43 0.62 -21.61
CA VAL A 18 -34.67 -0.82 -21.77
C VAL A 18 -36.15 -1.16 -21.55
N ASP A 19 -36.75 -0.67 -20.47
CA ASP A 19 -38.14 -0.92 -20.10
C ASP A 19 -39.13 -0.37 -21.15
N ASN A 20 -38.74 0.69 -21.87
CA ASN A 20 -39.55 1.36 -22.89
C ASN A 20 -39.05 1.09 -24.32
N ARG A 21 -38.26 0.03 -24.52
CA ARG A 21 -37.74 -0.38 -25.83
C ARG A 21 -38.88 -0.96 -26.69
N GLU A 22 -39.75 -0.10 -27.19
CA GLU A 22 -40.64 -0.43 -28.29
C GLU A 22 -39.77 -0.59 -29.55
N LYS A 23 -39.84 -1.75 -30.21
CA LYS A 23 -38.95 -2.15 -31.31
C LYS A 23 -38.72 -1.03 -32.33
N GLY A 24 -37.57 -0.35 -32.22
CA GLY A 24 -37.10 0.67 -33.16
C GLY A 24 -37.65 2.08 -32.98
N VAL A 25 -38.32 2.40 -31.86
CA VAL A 25 -38.75 3.77 -31.57
C VAL A 25 -37.76 4.42 -30.60
N PRO A 26 -36.89 5.33 -31.07
CA PRO A 26 -35.93 5.98 -30.18
C PRO A 26 -36.65 7.02 -29.31
N ILE A 27 -36.20 7.13 -28.05
CA ILE A 27 -36.85 7.93 -27.01
C ILE A 27 -36.17 9.30 -26.92
N SER A 28 -36.94 10.37 -26.99
CA SER A 28 -36.39 11.73 -26.92
C SER A 28 -35.85 12.07 -25.52
N SER A 29 -34.79 12.88 -25.48
CA SER A 29 -34.20 13.45 -24.28
C SER A 29 -35.25 14.14 -23.38
N TYR A 30 -36.24 14.78 -23.99
CA TYR A 30 -37.37 15.40 -23.30
C TYR A 30 -38.26 14.36 -22.58
N ARG A 31 -38.61 13.25 -23.25
CA ARG A 31 -39.41 12.18 -22.64
C ARG A 31 -38.66 11.52 -21.48
N ILE A 32 -37.34 11.34 -21.60
CA ILE A 32 -36.50 10.83 -20.50
C ILE A 32 -36.56 11.80 -19.31
N TRP A 33 -36.45 13.10 -19.56
CA TRP A 33 -36.56 14.11 -18.51
C TRP A 33 -37.90 14.06 -17.77
N GLU A 34 -39.00 14.14 -18.53
CA GLU A 34 -40.35 14.17 -17.99
C GLU A 34 -40.69 12.93 -17.17
N GLN A 35 -40.23 11.74 -17.59
CA GLN A 35 -40.61 10.49 -16.94
C GLN A 35 -39.64 10.01 -15.86
N VAL A 36 -38.33 10.27 -16.00
CA VAL A 36 -37.33 9.73 -15.07
C VAL A 36 -36.99 10.73 -13.96
N TYR A 37 -36.95 12.03 -14.31
CA TYR A 37 -36.51 13.11 -13.43
C TYR A 37 -37.28 14.44 -13.63
N PRO A 38 -38.62 14.47 -13.49
CA PRO A 38 -39.43 15.67 -13.71
C PRO A 38 -39.08 16.83 -12.77
N ASP A 39 -38.65 16.52 -11.54
CA ASP A 39 -38.31 17.52 -10.52
C ASP A 39 -36.92 18.13 -10.69
N GLN A 40 -36.10 17.59 -11.61
CA GLN A 40 -34.75 18.07 -11.84
C GLN A 40 -34.70 19.16 -12.90
N LYS A 41 -33.77 20.10 -12.75
CA LYS A 41 -33.50 21.09 -13.80
C LYS A 41 -33.05 20.35 -15.05
N GLN A 42 -33.74 20.62 -16.16
CA GLN A 42 -33.48 20.02 -17.47
C GLN A 42 -31.98 20.04 -17.86
N GLN A 43 -31.28 21.14 -17.56
CA GLN A 43 -29.84 21.29 -17.82
C GLN A 43 -28.95 20.25 -17.09
N ILE A 44 -29.33 19.84 -15.87
CA ILE A 44 -28.57 18.84 -15.11
C ILE A 44 -28.69 17.48 -15.80
N LEU A 45 -29.91 17.09 -16.17
CA LEU A 45 -30.12 15.84 -16.88
C LEU A 45 -29.45 15.83 -18.26
N TYR A 46 -29.44 16.98 -18.94
CA TYR A 46 -28.73 17.12 -20.21
C TYR A 46 -27.23 16.89 -20.07
N ALA A 47 -26.60 17.36 -18.99
CA ALA A 47 -25.21 17.05 -18.72
C ALA A 47 -24.98 15.53 -18.58
N VAL A 48 -25.88 14.83 -17.88
CA VAL A 48 -25.81 13.37 -17.73
C VAL A 48 -26.02 12.66 -19.08
N LEU A 49 -27.07 13.00 -19.81
CA LEU A 49 -27.38 12.42 -21.13
C LEU A 49 -26.26 12.67 -22.15
N LYS A 50 -25.60 13.83 -22.09
CA LYS A 50 -24.45 14.13 -22.95
C LYS A 50 -23.30 13.14 -22.77
N THR A 51 -23.11 12.60 -21.56
CA THR A 51 -22.09 11.56 -21.33
C THR A 51 -22.44 10.21 -21.93
N LEU A 52 -23.71 9.96 -22.26
CA LEU A 52 -24.18 8.72 -22.86
C LEU A 52 -24.09 8.74 -24.39
N LEU A 53 -24.02 9.92 -25.03
CA LEU A 53 -24.03 10.08 -26.49
C LEU A 53 -22.97 9.23 -27.21
N TYR A 54 -21.80 9.09 -26.58
CA TYR A 54 -20.61 8.46 -27.16
C TYR A 54 -20.31 7.09 -26.56
N LYS A 55 -21.25 6.51 -25.81
CA LYS A 55 -21.08 5.18 -25.23
C LYS A 55 -21.73 4.16 -26.15
N ASP A 56 -20.97 3.14 -26.54
CA ASP A 56 -21.43 2.05 -27.42
C ASP A 56 -22.60 1.24 -26.84
N ILE A 57 -22.90 1.43 -25.55
CA ILE A 57 -24.01 0.77 -24.88
C ILE A 57 -25.37 1.33 -25.32
N VAL A 58 -25.46 2.52 -25.91
CA VAL A 58 -26.72 3.11 -26.41
C VAL A 58 -26.55 3.61 -27.83
N THR A 59 -27.61 3.52 -28.64
CA THR A 59 -27.66 4.20 -29.94
C THR A 59 -28.23 5.59 -29.74
N SER A 60 -27.60 6.62 -30.31
CA SER A 60 -28.06 7.99 -30.21
C SER A 60 -28.25 8.64 -31.58
N HIS A 61 -29.33 9.40 -31.73
CA HIS A 61 -29.64 10.22 -32.90
C HIS A 61 -29.75 11.68 -32.48
N ILE A 62 -28.77 12.48 -32.90
CA ILE A 62 -28.64 13.87 -32.49
C ILE A 62 -29.34 14.77 -33.51
N ARG A 63 -30.36 15.52 -33.07
CA ARG A 63 -30.92 16.63 -33.84
C ARG A 63 -30.31 17.97 -33.44
N SER A 64 -30.05 18.15 -32.14
CA SER A 64 -29.26 19.25 -31.61
C SER A 64 -28.65 18.87 -30.25
N ASP A 65 -27.37 19.15 -30.05
CA ASP A 65 -26.62 18.88 -28.81
C ASP A 65 -26.33 20.16 -28.00
N GLU A 66 -26.94 21.28 -28.39
CA GLU A 66 -26.82 22.55 -27.70
C GLU A 66 -27.60 22.53 -26.39
N ILE A 67 -27.02 23.08 -25.31
CA ILE A 67 -27.63 23.06 -23.96
C ILE A 67 -29.05 23.65 -23.96
N ARG A 68 -29.30 24.68 -24.78
CA ARG A 68 -30.59 25.39 -24.83
C ARG A 68 -31.63 24.70 -25.72
N ASN A 69 -31.19 23.78 -26.58
CA ASN A 69 -32.03 23.09 -27.55
C ASN A 69 -31.64 21.60 -27.64
N PHE A 70 -31.43 20.95 -26.49
CA PHE A 70 -30.88 19.59 -26.47
C PHE A 70 -31.96 18.58 -26.89
N GLU A 71 -31.92 18.21 -28.16
CA GLU A 71 -32.86 17.31 -28.81
C GLU A 71 -32.07 16.12 -29.37
N VAL A 72 -32.00 15.07 -28.55
CA VAL A 72 -31.35 13.81 -28.88
C VAL A 72 -32.32 12.68 -28.59
N PHE A 73 -32.31 11.67 -29.46
CA PHE A 73 -33.08 10.46 -29.27
C PHE A 73 -32.15 9.31 -28.91
N PHE A 74 -32.54 8.51 -27.92
CA PHE A 74 -31.77 7.39 -27.40
C PHE A 74 -32.53 6.09 -27.61
N GLU A 75 -31.81 5.06 -28.01
CA GLU A 75 -32.33 3.71 -28.12
C GLU A 75 -31.44 2.75 -27.32
N ALA A 76 -32.10 1.92 -26.49
CA ALA A 76 -31.45 0.82 -25.82
C ALA A 76 -31.10 -0.29 -26.82
N THR A 77 -29.86 -0.75 -26.74
CA THR A 77 -29.35 -1.91 -27.46
C THR A 77 -29.31 -3.12 -26.54
N ASP A 78 -29.01 -4.30 -27.08
CA ASP A 78 -28.77 -5.50 -26.26
C ASP A 78 -27.53 -5.31 -25.35
N LEU A 79 -26.59 -4.44 -25.75
CA LEU A 79 -25.45 -4.06 -24.91
C LEU A 79 -25.89 -3.21 -23.72
N THR A 80 -26.94 -2.39 -23.84
CA THR A 80 -27.49 -1.64 -22.70
C THR A 80 -27.97 -2.59 -21.60
N GLU A 81 -28.74 -3.60 -22.00
CA GLU A 81 -29.30 -4.58 -21.07
C GLU A 81 -28.20 -5.44 -20.44
N MET A 82 -27.25 -5.92 -21.24
CA MET A 82 -26.10 -6.65 -20.73
C MET A 82 -25.27 -5.82 -19.74
N PHE A 83 -25.02 -4.54 -20.05
CA PHE A 83 -24.29 -3.64 -19.17
C PHE A 83 -25.00 -3.42 -17.83
N LEU A 84 -26.32 -3.21 -17.85
CA LEU A 84 -27.12 -3.11 -16.64
C LEU A 84 -27.13 -4.40 -15.82
N ASN A 85 -27.25 -5.55 -16.47
CA ASN A 85 -27.20 -6.86 -15.82
C ASN A 85 -25.83 -7.15 -15.18
N GLN A 86 -24.76 -6.53 -15.66
CA GLN A 86 -23.42 -6.62 -15.07
C GLN A 86 -23.21 -5.67 -13.87
N GLY A 87 -24.17 -4.81 -13.56
CA GLY A 87 -24.13 -3.84 -12.45
C GLY A 87 -24.09 -2.38 -12.87
N GLY A 88 -24.08 -2.09 -14.18
CA GLY A 88 -24.17 -0.74 -14.73
C GLY A 88 -23.03 0.19 -14.34
N PHE A 89 -23.29 1.49 -14.43
CA PHE A 89 -22.37 2.55 -14.05
C PHE A 89 -22.10 2.61 -12.55
N THR A 90 -23.04 2.15 -11.72
CA THR A 90 -22.84 2.07 -10.27
C THR A 90 -21.68 1.14 -9.96
N LYS A 91 -21.65 -0.06 -10.55
CA LYS A 91 -20.53 -0.98 -10.36
C LYS A 91 -19.22 -0.45 -10.97
N GLU A 92 -19.27 0.14 -12.17
CA GLU A 92 -18.09 0.77 -12.78
C GLU A 92 -17.50 1.84 -11.85
N PHE A 93 -18.35 2.63 -11.19
CA PHE A 93 -17.92 3.63 -10.22
C PHE A 93 -17.29 3.00 -8.97
N GLU A 94 -17.90 1.96 -8.41
CA GLU A 94 -17.35 1.22 -7.26
C GLU A 94 -15.98 0.61 -7.55
N GLU A 95 -15.80 0.01 -8.73
CA GLU A 95 -14.54 -0.56 -9.19
C GLU A 95 -13.47 0.53 -9.34
N GLN A 96 -13.79 1.66 -9.97
CA GLN A 96 -12.86 2.80 -10.09
C GLN A 96 -12.48 3.40 -8.73
N GLN A 97 -13.40 3.41 -7.77
CA GLN A 97 -13.11 3.89 -6.41
C GLN A 97 -12.18 2.92 -5.68
N LYS A 98 -12.39 1.62 -5.85
CA LYS A 98 -11.54 0.58 -5.29
C LYS A 98 -10.12 0.65 -5.88
N GLU A 99 -9.99 0.74 -7.20
CA GLU A 99 -8.70 0.87 -7.88
C GLU A 99 -7.92 2.11 -7.42
N ARG A 100 -8.61 3.26 -7.30
CA ARG A 100 -7.99 4.48 -6.76
C ARG A 100 -7.47 4.30 -5.34
N ASN A 101 -8.24 3.64 -4.47
CA ASN A 101 -7.81 3.38 -3.10
C ASN A 101 -6.63 2.42 -3.04
N GLU A 102 -6.62 1.38 -3.87
CA GLU A 102 -5.50 0.44 -3.99
C GLU A 102 -4.23 1.15 -4.50
N GLN A 103 -4.36 2.01 -5.52
CA GLN A 103 -3.23 2.77 -6.03
C GLN A 103 -2.65 3.72 -4.97
N VAL A 104 -3.52 4.43 -4.24
CA VAL A 104 -3.09 5.28 -3.11
C VAL A 104 -2.36 4.45 -2.04
N HIS A 105 -2.83 3.23 -1.77
CA HIS A 105 -2.17 2.34 -0.82
C HIS A 105 -0.77 1.91 -1.30
N ILE A 106 -0.64 1.53 -2.57
CA ILE A 106 0.63 1.16 -3.20
C ILE A 106 1.61 2.35 -3.17
N ASP A 107 1.15 3.54 -3.52
CA ASP A 107 1.98 4.74 -3.52
C ASP A 107 2.48 5.09 -2.11
N GLN A 108 1.64 4.90 -1.09
CA GLN A 108 2.05 5.05 0.31
C GLN A 108 3.09 4.03 0.74
N LEU A 109 2.95 2.76 0.33
CA LEU A 109 3.93 1.71 0.60
C LEU A 109 5.27 2.02 -0.08
N ASN A 110 5.25 2.39 -1.36
CA ASN A 110 6.45 2.79 -2.10
C ASN A 110 7.16 3.98 -1.45
N LYS A 111 6.40 4.97 -0.98
CA LYS A 111 6.97 6.11 -0.24
C LYS A 111 7.65 5.66 1.06
N ARG A 112 7.07 4.70 1.80
CA ARG A 112 7.69 4.16 3.02
C ARG A 112 8.97 3.38 2.73
N VAL A 113 8.98 2.57 1.68
CA VAL A 113 10.17 1.85 1.21
C VAL A 113 11.28 2.82 0.86
N LEU A 114 10.98 3.85 0.07
CA LEU A 114 11.95 4.87 -0.33
C LEU A 114 12.50 5.63 0.89
N LEU A 115 11.66 5.96 1.87
CA LEU A 115 12.11 6.57 3.12
C LEU A 115 13.01 5.64 3.94
N ALA A 116 12.73 4.33 3.95
CA ALA A 116 13.58 3.34 4.62
C ALA A 116 14.93 3.20 3.92
N GLU A 117 14.97 3.16 2.59
CA GLU A 117 16.21 3.13 1.81
C GLU A 117 17.07 4.38 2.06
N VAL A 118 16.44 5.56 2.10
CA VAL A 118 17.14 6.82 2.43
C VAL A 118 17.75 6.72 3.83
N LYS A 119 16.99 6.23 4.82
CA LYS A 119 17.50 6.04 6.19
C LYS A 119 18.63 5.02 6.27
N ILE A 120 18.56 3.92 5.50
CA ILE A 120 19.63 2.93 5.42
C ILE A 120 20.89 3.57 4.83
N LYS A 121 20.78 4.28 3.71
CA LYS A 121 21.92 4.99 3.10
C LYS A 121 22.51 6.03 4.05
N GLU A 122 21.68 6.74 4.80
CA GLU A 122 22.13 7.70 5.81
C GLU A 122 22.85 6.99 6.98
N PHE A 123 22.31 5.86 7.43
CA PHE A 123 22.93 5.02 8.45
C PHE A 123 24.28 4.44 7.98
N GLU A 124 24.38 3.92 6.76
CA GLU A 124 25.64 3.46 6.18
C GLU A 124 26.68 4.59 6.12
N LYS A 125 26.25 5.78 5.68
CA LYS A 125 27.13 6.96 5.58
C LYS A 125 27.61 7.46 6.95
N SER A 126 26.74 7.45 7.96
CA SER A 126 27.02 7.98 9.31
C SER A 126 27.71 6.96 10.22
N THR A 127 27.22 5.73 10.24
CA THR A 127 27.65 4.66 11.15
C THR A 127 28.75 3.80 10.54
N GLY A 128 28.77 3.61 9.21
CA GLY A 128 29.80 2.81 8.53
C GLY A 128 31.22 3.34 8.79
N ARG A 129 31.41 4.67 8.76
CA ARG A 129 32.70 5.30 9.10
C ARG A 129 33.10 5.05 10.55
N LYS A 130 32.13 5.10 11.48
CA LYS A 130 32.38 4.87 12.90
C LYS A 130 32.78 3.41 13.17
N LEU A 131 32.11 2.44 12.53
CA LEU A 131 32.45 1.02 12.67
C LEU A 131 33.85 0.70 12.17
N ILE A 132 34.27 1.29 11.04
CA ILE A 132 35.63 1.14 10.52
C ILE A 132 36.65 1.69 11.52
N ILE A 133 36.42 2.88 12.08
CA ILE A 133 37.31 3.47 13.09
C ILE A 133 37.39 2.58 14.34
N TRP A 134 36.26 2.07 14.84
CA TRP A 134 36.24 1.16 15.98
C TRP A 134 36.99 -0.14 15.71
N SER A 135 36.85 -0.72 14.51
CA SER A 135 37.58 -1.93 14.12
C SER A 135 39.09 -1.71 14.06
N PHE A 136 39.54 -0.53 13.60
CA PHE A 136 40.94 -0.16 13.57
C PHE A 136 41.51 0.03 14.99
N VAL A 137 40.78 0.73 15.87
CA VAL A 137 41.18 0.91 17.27
C VAL A 137 41.31 -0.44 17.99
N LEU A 138 40.35 -1.36 17.77
CA LEU A 138 40.41 -2.72 18.32
C LEU A 138 41.60 -3.53 17.78
N ALA A 139 41.92 -3.40 16.50
CA ALA A 139 43.08 -4.06 15.90
C ALA A 139 44.40 -3.55 16.52
N VAL A 140 44.52 -2.22 16.70
CA VAL A 140 45.71 -1.61 17.35
C VAL A 140 45.83 -2.06 18.81
N LEU A 141 44.74 -2.08 19.58
CA LEU A 141 44.77 -2.60 20.94
C LEU A 141 45.19 -4.08 20.99
N SER A 142 44.66 -4.91 20.10
CA SER A 142 45.01 -6.33 20.02
C SER A 142 46.49 -6.53 19.69
N PHE A 143 47.02 -5.70 18.79
CA PHE A 143 48.44 -5.70 18.46
C PHE A 143 49.31 -5.29 19.65
N LEU A 144 48.94 -4.21 20.36
CA LEU A 144 49.67 -3.77 21.55
C LEU A 144 49.67 -4.82 22.68
N ILE A 145 48.54 -5.50 22.90
CA ILE A 145 48.43 -6.61 23.86
C ILE A 145 49.33 -7.77 23.44
N SER A 146 49.37 -8.10 22.15
CA SER A 146 50.24 -9.14 21.61
C SER A 146 51.72 -8.82 21.81
N VAL A 147 52.14 -7.59 21.48
CA VAL A 147 53.52 -7.11 21.68
C VAL A 147 53.91 -7.10 23.16
N ALA A 148 53.04 -6.61 24.05
CA ALA A 148 53.29 -6.63 25.49
C ALA A 148 53.40 -8.05 26.05
N SER A 149 52.59 -8.99 25.55
CA SER A 149 52.66 -10.41 25.94
C SER A 149 53.98 -11.05 25.51
N ILE A 150 54.47 -10.74 24.31
CA ILE A 150 55.77 -11.22 23.82
C ILE A 150 56.93 -10.62 24.63
N LEU A 151 56.90 -9.31 24.92
CA LEU A 151 57.91 -8.64 25.75
C LEU A 151 57.93 -9.18 27.19
N ASN A 152 56.78 -9.46 27.78
CA ASN A 152 56.69 -10.08 29.11
C ASN A 152 57.18 -11.53 29.08
N GLY A 153 56.85 -12.31 28.06
CA GLY A 153 57.37 -13.68 27.88
C GLY A 153 58.89 -13.71 27.67
N LEU A 154 59.46 -12.73 26.98
CA LEU A 154 60.91 -12.57 26.85
C LEU A 154 61.57 -12.12 28.17
N ARG A 155 60.89 -11.29 28.97
CA ARG A 155 61.37 -10.87 30.29
C ARG A 155 61.35 -11.99 31.33
N GLU A 156 60.41 -12.93 31.23
CA GLU A 156 60.38 -14.16 32.06
C GLU A 156 61.44 -15.19 31.65
N SER A 157 62.01 -15.09 30.44
CA SER A 157 63.08 -16.00 29.98
C SER A 157 64.49 -15.68 30.53
N ALA A 158 64.65 -14.59 31.29
CA ALA A 158 65.95 -14.11 31.78
C ALA A 158 66.24 -14.40 33.28
N SER A 159 65.41 -15.16 33.99
CA SER A 159 65.70 -15.62 35.36
C SER A 159 65.08 -17.00 35.66
N PRO A 160 65.79 -17.94 36.32
CA PRO A 160 65.27 -19.29 36.58
C PRO A 160 64.39 -19.35 37.86
N SER A 161 63.10 -19.72 37.68
CA SER A 161 62.22 -20.71 38.37
C SER A 161 62.33 -20.96 39.91
N PRO A 162 61.31 -21.51 40.65
CA PRO A 162 59.92 -21.90 40.29
C PRO A 162 58.81 -21.42 41.28
N SER A 163 57.54 -21.40 40.83
CA SER A 163 56.42 -22.11 41.49
C SER A 163 55.11 -21.92 40.69
N PRO A 164 54.25 -22.96 40.59
CA PRO A 164 53.06 -22.90 39.75
C PRO A 164 51.95 -22.18 40.50
N LYS A 165 51.73 -20.89 40.20
CA LYS A 165 50.41 -20.31 40.40
C LYS A 165 49.63 -20.56 39.12
N SER A 166 48.69 -21.50 39.21
CA SER A 166 47.67 -21.77 38.23
C SER A 166 47.11 -20.46 37.66
N PHE A 167 47.52 -20.13 36.44
CA PHE A 167 46.83 -19.17 35.59
C PHE A 167 45.49 -19.80 35.22
N ALA A 168 44.42 -19.41 35.91
CA ALA A 168 43.08 -19.63 35.40
C ALA A 168 42.96 -18.82 34.10
N LEU A 169 42.84 -19.52 32.98
CA LEU A 169 42.66 -18.93 31.66
C LEU A 169 41.41 -18.04 31.66
N PRO A 170 41.41 -16.88 30.98
CA PRO A 170 40.22 -16.03 30.79
C PRO A 170 39.02 -16.72 30.12
N GLY A 171 39.21 -17.95 29.63
CA GLY A 171 38.19 -18.78 28.99
C GLY A 171 37.04 -19.20 29.92
N ASP A 172 37.28 -19.37 31.22
CA ASP A 172 36.22 -19.76 32.16
C ASP A 172 35.25 -18.61 32.45
N SER A 173 35.75 -17.38 32.46
CA SER A 173 34.94 -16.14 32.55
C SER A 173 34.08 -15.93 31.29
N LEU A 174 34.62 -16.23 30.12
CA LEU A 174 33.90 -16.15 28.84
C LEU A 174 32.83 -17.24 28.71
N LYS A 175 33.14 -18.48 29.11
CA LYS A 175 32.16 -19.57 29.16
C LYS A 175 31.01 -19.24 30.10
N GLN A 176 31.30 -18.74 31.30
CA GLN A 176 30.26 -18.31 32.26
C GLN A 176 29.39 -17.17 31.70
N ARG A 177 30.00 -16.21 30.97
CA ARG A 177 29.26 -15.11 30.33
C ARG A 177 28.36 -15.59 29.19
N ILE A 178 28.83 -16.54 28.38
CA ILE A 178 28.04 -17.15 27.29
C ILE A 178 26.87 -17.94 27.88
N GLU A 179 27.12 -18.74 28.91
CA GLU A 179 26.10 -19.56 29.57
C GLU A 179 25.02 -18.70 30.27
N LEU A 180 25.43 -17.58 30.88
CA LEU A 180 24.51 -16.58 31.43
C LEU A 180 23.65 -15.92 30.33
N PHE A 181 24.24 -15.67 29.15
CA PHE A 181 23.53 -15.08 28.02
C PHE A 181 22.50 -16.03 27.42
N GLU A 182 22.86 -17.31 27.22
CA GLU A 182 21.92 -18.33 26.75
C GLU A 182 20.76 -18.53 27.72
N LYS A 183 21.03 -18.52 29.02
CA LYS A 183 19.99 -18.63 30.04
C LYS A 183 18.98 -17.48 29.97
N ARG A 184 19.46 -16.25 29.72
CA ARG A 184 18.60 -15.05 29.55
C ARG A 184 17.79 -15.07 28.26
N LEU A 185 18.35 -15.59 27.17
CA LEU A 185 17.65 -15.74 25.90
C LEU A 185 16.47 -16.71 26.03
N ARG A 186 16.67 -17.85 26.70
CA ARG A 186 15.58 -18.83 26.92
C ARG A 186 14.45 -18.28 27.80
N THR A 187 14.76 -17.51 28.84
CA THR A 187 13.71 -16.88 29.67
C THR A 187 12.91 -15.83 28.89
N LEU A 188 13.55 -15.08 27.99
CA LEU A 188 12.86 -14.12 27.13
C LEU A 188 11.97 -14.79 26.07
N GLU A 189 12.39 -15.93 25.52
CA GLU A 189 11.52 -16.73 24.63
C GLU A 189 10.30 -17.29 25.38
N GLN A 190 10.49 -17.76 26.61
CA GLN A 190 9.38 -18.25 27.44
C GLN A 190 8.41 -17.13 27.85
N SER A 191 8.91 -15.93 28.18
CA SER A 191 8.02 -14.80 28.51
C SER A 191 7.23 -14.31 27.29
N LYS A 192 7.84 -14.31 26.09
CA LYS A 192 7.16 -13.94 24.85
C LYS A 192 6.04 -14.91 24.46
N ASN A 193 6.20 -16.20 24.75
CA ASN A 193 5.17 -17.21 24.49
C ASN A 193 4.05 -17.24 25.54
N GLN A 194 4.25 -16.66 26.74
CA GLN A 194 3.18 -16.52 27.73
C GLN A 194 2.30 -15.28 27.47
N ASP A 195 2.89 -14.17 27.00
CA ASP A 195 2.14 -12.95 26.64
C ASP A 195 1.25 -13.11 25.39
N THR A 196 1.45 -14.17 24.59
CA THR A 196 0.63 -14.47 23.40
C THR A 196 -0.55 -15.41 23.68
N THR A 197 -0.66 -15.96 24.89
CA THR A 197 -1.75 -16.87 25.31
C THR A 197 -2.74 -16.28 26.34
N SER A 198 -2.52 -15.05 26.83
CA SER A 198 -3.44 -14.36 27.75
C SER A 198 -4.33 -13.30 27.07
N THR A 199 -4.37 -13.29 25.73
CA THR A 199 -5.27 -12.45 24.93
C THR A 199 -6.09 -13.33 23.98
N ASN A 200 -6.90 -14.22 24.56
CA ASN A 200 -8.09 -14.83 23.95
C ASN A 200 -9.09 -15.15 25.06
#